data_AF-A0A7N2LWT6-F1
#
_entry.id   AF-A0A7N2LWT6-F1
#
_cell.length_a   1.000
_cell.length_b   1.000
_cell.length_c   1.000
_cell.angle_alpha   90.00
_cell.angle_beta   90.00
_cell.angle_gamma   90.00
#
_symmetry.space_group_name_H-M   'P 1'
#
loop_
_entity.id
_entity.type
_entity.pdbx_description
1 polymer ?
#
loop_
_entity_poly.entity_id
_entity_poly.type
_entity_poly.pdbx_seq_one_letter_code
_entity_poly.pdbx_strand_id
1 'polypeptide(L)' 'MTGTCGFIHCFTSSTSDTSSRHGFRVTGDVCYEEAIKVVSAITPVPGGVGPVTISMLLSNTLDSAKRAFRFT' A
#
# COMPACT_ATOMS: atom_id res chain seq x y z
N MET A 1 11.11 -2.70 -25.91
CA MET A 1 11.43 -3.30 -24.61
C MET A 1 11.75 -2.19 -23.60
N THR A 2 10.73 -1.53 -23.04
CA THR A 2 10.88 -0.66 -21.84
C THR A 2 9.51 -0.62 -21.17
N GLY A 3 9.11 -1.75 -20.57
CA GLY A 3 7.87 -1.83 -19.80
C GLY A 3 8.08 -1.15 -18.47
N THR A 4 7.74 0.14 -18.38
CA THR A 4 7.62 0.83 -17.09
C THR A 4 6.50 0.15 -16.30
N CYS A 5 6.86 -0.62 -15.28
CA CYS A 5 5.90 -1.26 -14.40
C CYS A 5 5.14 -0.15 -13.65
N GLY A 6 3.83 -0.04 -13.90
CA GLY A 6 2.97 0.94 -13.26
C GLY A 6 2.90 0.69 -11.74
N PHE A 7 2.84 1.78 -10.98
CA PHE A 7 2.53 1.86 -9.53
C PHE A 7 2.73 0.56 -8.73
N ILE A 8 3.86 0.45 -8.03
CA ILE A 8 4.09 -0.66 -7.10
C ILE A 8 3.53 -0.31 -5.72
N HIS A 9 2.52 -1.08 -5.31
CA HIS A 9 2.06 -1.12 -3.93
C HIS A 9 2.93 -2.10 -3.14
N CYS A 10 3.59 -1.61 -2.10
CA CYS A 10 4.45 -2.44 -1.27
C CYS A 10 3.60 -3.10 -0.16
N PHE A 11 3.47 -4.42 -0.19
CA PHE A 11 2.83 -5.16 0.90
C PHE A 11 3.71 -5.06 2.15
N THR A 12 3.10 -4.82 3.32
CA THR A 12 3.83 -4.63 4.58
C THR A 12 4.03 -5.97 5.28
N SER A 13 5.28 -6.38 5.48
CA SER A 13 5.67 -7.52 6.30
C SER A 13 6.27 -7.06 7.64
N SER A 14 5.96 -7.79 8.71
CA SER A 14 6.49 -7.51 10.06
C SER A 14 7.72 -8.38 10.32
N THR A 15 8.89 -7.76 10.33
CA THR A 15 10.15 -8.45 10.66
C THR A 15 10.44 -8.26 12.15
N SER A 16 10.76 -9.33 12.88
CA SER A 16 11.17 -9.23 14.29
C SER A 16 12.50 -8.48 14.40
N ASP A 17 12.49 -7.33 15.06
CA ASP A 17 13.66 -6.45 15.19
C ASP A 17 13.74 -6.01 16.65
N THR A 18 14.67 -6.61 17.40
CA THR A 18 14.89 -6.36 18.84
C THR A 18 15.46 -4.98 19.12
N SER A 19 15.90 -4.24 18.09
CA SER A 19 16.37 -2.86 18.20
C SER A 19 15.23 -1.83 18.23
N SER A 20 14.02 -2.23 17.84
CA SER A 20 12.85 -1.36 17.80
C SER A 20 12.06 -1.39 19.10
N ARG A 21 11.49 -0.25 19.53
CA ARG A 21 10.68 -0.16 20.77
C ARG A 21 9.49 -1.12 20.82
N HIS A 22 9.02 -1.59 19.66
CA HIS A 22 7.87 -2.48 19.54
C HIS A 22 8.28 -3.95 19.27
N GLY A 23 9.59 -4.25 19.18
CA GLY A 23 10.11 -5.60 18.92
C GLY A 23 9.93 -6.08 17.47
N PHE A 24 9.37 -5.25 16.59
CA PHE A 24 9.23 -5.53 15.16
C PHE A 24 9.36 -4.25 14.34
N ARG A 25 9.93 -4.40 13.13
CA ARG A 25 9.96 -3.36 12.10
C ARG A 25 9.04 -3.75 10.96
N VAL A 26 8.22 -2.81 10.52
CA VAL A 26 7.39 -2.99 9.33
C VAL A 26 8.25 -2.67 8.11
N THR A 27 8.56 -3.69 7.33
CA THR A 27 9.32 -3.59 6.08
C THR A 27 8.40 -3.93 4.93
N GLY A 28 8.69 -3.44 3.74
CA GLY A 28 7.96 -3.82 2.54
C GLY A 28 8.52 -5.10 1.91
N ASP A 29 7.70 -5.86 1.19
CA ASP A 29 8.15 -7.04 0.41
C ASP A 29 9.07 -6.68 -0.76
N VAL A 30 9.17 -5.39 -1.10
CA VAL A 30 9.98 -4.88 -2.21
C VAL A 30 11.13 -4.02 -1.68
N CYS A 31 12.35 -4.28 -2.16
CA CYS A 31 13.51 -3.42 -1.96
C CYS A 31 13.28 -2.05 -2.62
N TYR A 32 12.96 -1.04 -1.82
CA TYR A 32 12.62 0.31 -2.27
C TYR A 32 13.69 0.93 -3.19
N GLU A 33 14.97 0.76 -2.86
CA GLU A 33 16.13 1.29 -3.60
C GLU A 33 16.27 0.72 -5.02
N GLU A 34 15.81 -0.51 -5.24
CA GLU A 34 15.83 -1.15 -6.56
C GLU A 34 14.57 -0.81 -7.34
N ALA A 35 13.42 -0.81 -6.67
CA ALA A 35 12.13 -0.55 -7.29
C ALA A 35 11.98 0.89 -7.81
N ILE A 36 12.52 1.89 -7.09
CA ILE A 36 12.43 3.31 -7.51
C ILE A 36 13.06 3.58 -8.88
N LYS A 37 14.01 2.73 -9.31
CA LYS A 37 14.70 2.89 -10.60
C LYS A 37 13.88 2.38 -11.79
N VAL A 38 12.81 1.61 -11.53
CA VAL A 38 12.01 0.91 -12.55
C VAL A 38 10.56 1.44 -12.58
N VAL A 39 10.05 1.93 -11.46
CA VAL A 39 8.64 2.32 -11.30
C VAL A 39 8.41 3.81 -11.52
N SER A 40 7.22 4.16 -12.02
CA SER A 40 6.79 5.55 -12.14
C SER A 40 6.34 6.18 -10.82
N ALA A 41 5.92 5.35 -9.85
CA ALA A 41 5.47 5.77 -8.53
C ALA A 41 5.52 4.60 -7.54
N ILE A 42 5.90 4.90 -6.30
CA ILE A 42 6.02 3.94 -5.20
C ILE A 42 5.53 4.56 -3.90
N THR A 43 4.76 3.82 -3.10
CA THR A 43 4.32 4.28 -1.77
C THR A 43 5.31 3.81 -0.70
N PRO A 44 6.03 4.71 0.00
CA PRO A 44 6.97 4.31 1.03
C PRO A 44 6.27 3.72 2.26
N VAL A 45 6.92 2.73 2.86
CA VAL A 45 6.58 2.14 4.16
C VAL A 45 7.62 2.63 5.17
N PRO A 46 7.26 3.02 6.40
CA PRO A 46 5.93 2.99 7.04
C PRO A 46 5.07 4.24 6.75
N GLY A 47 3.76 4.04 6.52
CA GLY A 47 2.77 5.12 6.52
C GLY A 47 1.91 5.29 5.25
N GLY A 48 2.24 4.63 4.13
CA GLY A 48 1.50 4.84 2.86
C GLY A 48 0.26 3.97 2.67
N VAL A 49 0.32 2.67 2.98
CA VAL A 49 -0.67 1.70 2.49
C VAL A 49 -1.85 1.49 3.44
N GLY A 50 -1.64 1.62 4.75
CA GLY A 50 -2.70 1.42 5.75
C GLY A 50 -3.88 2.40 5.60
N PRO A 51 -3.65 3.73 5.63
CA PRO A 51 -4.73 4.72 5.52
C PRO A 51 -5.44 4.68 4.15
N VAL A 52 -4.69 4.44 3.06
CA VAL A 52 -5.25 4.32 1.71
C VAL A 52 -6.13 3.08 1.58
N THR A 53 -5.74 1.95 2.17
CA THR A 53 -6.53 0.70 2.14
C THR A 53 -7.87 0.89 2.83
N ILE A 54 -7.90 1.56 4.00
CA ILE A 54 -9.14 1.85 4.73
C ILE A 54 -10.03 2.79 3.91
N SER A 55 -9.47 3.85 3.34
CA SER A 55 -10.21 4.79 2.48
C SER A 55 -10.81 4.11 1.25
N MET A 56 -10.08 3.21 0.61
CA MET A 56 -10.52 2.51 -0.60
C MET A 56 -11.59 1.47 -0.29
N LEU A 57 -11.49 0.77 0.85
CA LEU A 57 -12.54 -0.11 1.36
C LEU A 57 -13.84 0.66 1.64
N LEU A 58 -13.74 1.82 2.30
CA LEU A 58 -14.88 2.68 2.58
C LEU A 58 -15.51 3.24 1.30
N SER A 59 -14.70 3.61 0.31
CA SER A 59 -15.18 4.07 -1.00
C SER A 59 -15.96 2.97 -1.72
N ASN A 60 -15.45 1.73 -1.75
CA ASN A 60 -16.15 0.59 -2.34
C ASN A 60 -17.44 0.24 -1.60
N THR A 61 -17.44 0.38 -0.27
CA THR A 61 -18.63 0.18 0.57
C THR A 61 -19.69 1.24 0.28
N LEU A 62 -19.28 2.50 0.18
CA LEU A 62 -20.15 3.63 -0.15
C LEU A 62 -20.78 3.47 -1.54
N ASP A 63 -19.99 3.09 -2.55
CA ASP A 63 -20.49 2.87 -3.90
C ASP A 63 -21.45 1.68 -3.97
N SER A 64 -21.18 0.62 -3.20
CA SER A 64 -22.10 -0.52 -3.08
C SER A 64 -23.42 -0.11 -2.44
N ALA A 65 -23.38 0.73 -1.40
CA ALA A 65 -24.58 1.28 -0.78
C ALA A 65 -25.37 2.17 -1.76
N LYS A 66 -24.71 3.06 -2.51
CA LYS A 66 -25.37 3.88 -3.53
C LYS A 66 -26.09 3.03 -4.58
N ARG A 67 -25.47 1.93 -5.03
CA ARG A 67 -26.07 0.97 -5.98
C ARG A 67 -27.25 0.22 -5.36
N ALA A 68 -27.09 -0.27 -4.13
CA ALA A 68 -28.12 -1.03 -3.43
C ALA A 68 -29.37 -0.18 -3.13
N PHE A 69 -29.18 1.09 -2.80
CA PHE A 69 -30.26 2.01 -2.41
C PHE A 69 -30.68 2.99 -3.51
N ARG A 70 -30.15 2.85 -4.75
CA ARG A 70 -30.45 3.70 -5.92
C ARG A 70 -30.41 5.22 -5.62
N PHE A 71 -29.38 5.66 -4.91
CA PHE A 71 -29.08 7.09 -4.80
C PHE A 71 -28.47 7.54 -6.13
N THR A 72 -29.31 7.83 -7.13
CA THR A 72 -28.93 8.49 -8.39
C THR A 72 -29.03 9.99 -8.23
#